data_AF-A0A1F6V6W8-F1
#
_entry.id   AF-A0A1F6V6W8-F1
#
_cell.length_a   1.000
_cell.length_b   1.000
_cell.length_c   1.000
_cell.angle_alpha   90.00
_cell.angle_beta   90.00
_cell.angle_gamma   90.00
#
_symmetry.space_group_name_H-M   'P 1'
#
loop_
_entity.id
_entity.type
_entity.pdbx_description
1 polymer ?
#
loop_
_entity_poly.entity_id
_entity_poly.type
_entity_poly.pdbx_seq_one_letter_code
_entity_poly.pdbx_strand_id
1 'polypeptide(L)'
;MILKYLDKNNLHHAYLIEGSGLEIVPEILKFIRSLGIETIGNADVSHIMLDSFKIEDARNLKSYAGERGTTSGKKIFIISTNSFLLEAQNSLLKMFEEPIENTHFFLVVPDVNAFLPTFISRFYLIKPEAESSRELEEAEKFISMPLKARIDFIKELLTEAEEQDEEGNEITTLDSARSRALNFLNAVESTLHKKTMSKTVFDIDSFEQIFKVREFLRMPGSSTKTLMESVALAIPVL
;
A
#
# COMPACT_ATOMS: atom_id res chain seq x y z
N MET A 1 -13.41 -6.97 0.17
CA MET A 1 -13.79 -5.93 -0.82
C MET A 1 -13.24 -6.18 -2.22
N ILE A 2 -12.08 -6.85 -2.39
CA ILE A 2 -11.46 -7.02 -3.72
C ILE A 2 -11.96 -8.25 -4.50
N LEU A 3 -12.55 -9.24 -3.82
CA LEU A 3 -12.96 -10.52 -4.43
C LEU A 3 -13.89 -10.39 -5.65
N LYS A 4 -14.71 -9.34 -5.70
CA LYS A 4 -15.63 -9.08 -6.83
C LYS A 4 -14.91 -8.76 -8.14
N TYR A 5 -13.64 -8.37 -8.07
CA TYR A 5 -12.79 -8.04 -9.22
C TYR A 5 -11.90 -9.22 -9.65
N LEU A 6 -11.90 -10.32 -8.91
CA LEU A 6 -11.03 -11.47 -9.16
C LEU A 6 -11.85 -12.63 -9.74
N ASP A 7 -11.60 -12.95 -11.02
CA ASP A 7 -12.22 -14.10 -11.68
C ASP A 7 -11.39 -15.36 -11.42
N LYS A 8 -12.02 -16.40 -10.86
CA LYS A 8 -11.39 -17.69 -10.60
C LYS A 8 -10.98 -18.43 -11.87
N ASN A 9 -11.76 -18.26 -12.94
CA ASN A 9 -11.59 -18.99 -14.20
C ASN A 9 -10.69 -18.25 -15.20
N ASN A 10 -10.57 -16.93 -15.06
CA ASN A 10 -9.79 -16.10 -15.96
C ASN A 10 -8.99 -15.02 -15.20
N LEU A 11 -7.97 -15.46 -14.46
CA LEU A 11 -7.09 -14.54 -13.76
C LEU A 11 -6.19 -13.78 -14.75
N HIS A 12 -6.21 -12.45 -14.65
CA HIS A 12 -5.21 -11.59 -15.28
C HIS A 12 -3.80 -11.93 -14.76
N HIS A 13 -2.76 -11.68 -15.57
CA HIS A 13 -1.38 -11.96 -15.18
C HIS A 13 -0.86 -10.99 -14.12
N ALA A 14 -1.36 -9.75 -14.08
CA ALA A 14 -0.89 -8.74 -13.15
C ALA A 14 -2.01 -7.81 -12.63
N TYR A 15 -2.16 -7.71 -11.32
CA TYR A 15 -3.12 -6.85 -10.64
C TYR A 15 -2.38 -5.74 -9.89
N LEU A 16 -2.84 -4.51 -10.02
CA LEU A 16 -2.40 -3.38 -9.22
C LEU A 16 -3.57 -2.97 -8.33
N ILE A 17 -3.41 -3.06 -7.02
CA ILE A 17 -4.48 -2.85 -6.05
C ILE A 17 -4.10 -1.69 -5.15
N GLU A 18 -4.93 -0.66 -5.15
CA GLU A 18 -4.79 0.50 -4.27
C GLU A 18 -5.35 0.19 -2.87
N GLY A 19 -4.61 0.54 -1.82
CA GLY A 19 -5.06 0.51 -0.44
C GLY A 19 -4.06 -0.17 0.52
N SER A 20 -4.55 -0.47 1.73
CA SER A 20 -3.72 -1.01 2.80
C SER A 20 -3.35 -2.48 2.58
N GLY A 21 -2.05 -2.79 2.62
CA GLY A 21 -1.54 -4.15 2.58
C GLY A 21 -2.13 -5.05 3.65
N LEU A 22 -2.43 -4.49 4.83
CA LEU A 22 -3.06 -5.21 5.95
C LEU A 22 -4.43 -5.79 5.63
N GLU A 23 -5.24 -5.06 4.88
CA GLU A 23 -6.60 -5.47 4.58
C GLU A 23 -6.64 -6.32 3.32
N ILE A 24 -5.85 -5.92 2.31
CA ILE A 24 -5.89 -6.47 0.97
C ILE A 24 -5.14 -7.80 0.90
N VAL A 25 -3.95 -7.92 1.50
CA VAL A 25 -3.14 -9.16 1.40
C VAL A 25 -3.89 -10.37 1.98
N PRO A 26 -4.52 -10.31 3.17
CA PRO A 26 -5.33 -11.42 3.67
C PRO A 26 -6.50 -11.79 2.76
N GLU A 27 -7.11 -10.84 2.06
CA GLU A 27 -8.14 -11.13 1.06
C GLU A 27 -7.57 -11.85 -0.16
N ILE A 28 -6.41 -11.43 -0.67
CA ILE A 28 -5.71 -12.11 -1.76
C ILE A 28 -5.39 -13.56 -1.35
N LEU A 29 -4.83 -13.76 -0.16
CA LEU A 29 -4.50 -15.10 0.35
C LEU A 29 -5.75 -15.98 0.48
N LYS A 30 -6.87 -15.44 0.98
CA LYS A 30 -8.16 -16.15 1.02
C LYS A 30 -8.64 -16.52 -0.38
N PHE A 31 -8.52 -15.62 -1.35
CA PHE A 31 -8.86 -15.89 -2.74
C PHE A 31 -8.03 -17.03 -3.32
N ILE A 32 -6.70 -17.00 -3.15
CA ILE A 32 -5.77 -18.01 -3.64
C ILE A 32 -6.10 -19.39 -3.05
N ARG A 33 -6.36 -19.46 -1.74
CA ARG A 33 -6.83 -20.70 -1.10
C ARG A 33 -8.12 -21.22 -1.72
N SER A 34 -9.03 -20.34 -2.11
CA SER A 34 -10.28 -20.71 -2.78
C SER A 34 -10.10 -21.24 -4.22
N LEU A 35 -8.90 -21.13 -4.79
CA LEU A 35 -8.50 -21.78 -6.04
C LEU A 35 -7.91 -23.18 -5.81
N GLY A 36 -7.83 -23.64 -4.56
CA GLY A 36 -7.18 -24.90 -4.20
C GLY A 36 -5.65 -24.83 -4.12
N ILE A 37 -5.08 -23.62 -4.05
CA ILE A 37 -3.63 -23.41 -3.93
C ILE A 37 -3.31 -23.19 -2.45
N GLU A 38 -2.40 -24.02 -1.91
CA GLU A 38 -1.89 -23.83 -0.55
C GLU A 38 -1.03 -22.57 -0.48
N THR A 39 -1.26 -21.74 0.53
CA THR A 39 -0.55 -20.45 0.70
C THR A 39 0.56 -20.50 1.76
N ILE A 40 0.71 -21.61 2.48
CA ILE A 40 1.68 -21.78 3.55
C ILE A 40 2.63 -22.90 3.15
N GLY A 41 3.94 -22.65 3.20
CA GLY A 41 4.96 -23.64 2.80
C GLY A 41 5.01 -23.95 1.30
N ASN A 42 4.34 -23.16 0.46
CA ASN A 42 4.27 -23.38 -0.98
C ASN A 42 5.34 -22.55 -1.71
N ALA A 43 6.29 -23.21 -2.36
CA ALA A 43 7.35 -22.55 -3.14
C ALA A 43 6.83 -21.74 -4.34
N ASP A 44 5.62 -22.03 -4.81
CA ASP A 44 4.99 -21.32 -5.92
C ASP A 44 4.18 -20.10 -5.47
N VAL A 45 4.04 -19.85 -4.16
CA VAL A 45 3.39 -18.64 -3.61
C VAL A 45 4.41 -17.83 -2.81
N SER A 46 4.83 -16.70 -3.36
CA SER A 46 5.79 -15.80 -2.72
C SER A 46 5.10 -14.52 -2.26
N HIS A 47 5.27 -14.18 -0.99
CA HIS A 47 4.86 -12.89 -0.44
C HIS A 47 6.09 -12.04 -0.14
N ILE A 48 6.24 -10.95 -0.88
CA ILE A 48 7.33 -9.98 -0.76
C ILE A 48 6.77 -8.73 -0.13
N MET A 49 7.31 -8.35 1.03
CA MET A 49 6.89 -7.19 1.76
C MET A 49 8.09 -6.29 2.03
N LEU A 50 8.02 -5.09 1.50
CA LEU A 50 9.12 -4.14 1.53
C LEU A 50 8.56 -2.76 1.82
N ASP A 51 9.29 -1.94 2.56
CA ASP A 51 8.88 -0.54 2.75
C ASP A 51 9.11 0.27 1.46
N SER A 52 10.22 0.01 0.76
CA SER A 52 10.57 0.63 -0.51
C SER A 52 11.11 -0.41 -1.48
N PHE A 53 10.46 -0.52 -2.65
CA PHE A 53 10.82 -1.47 -3.69
C PHE A 53 11.87 -0.88 -4.63
N LYS A 54 13.08 -1.46 -4.61
CA LYS A 54 14.26 -0.96 -5.31
C LYS A 54 14.56 -1.75 -6.57
N ILE A 55 15.55 -1.28 -7.34
CA ILE A 55 15.99 -1.95 -8.58
C ILE A 55 16.55 -3.36 -8.32
N GLU A 56 17.17 -3.59 -7.17
CA GLU A 56 17.67 -4.93 -6.80
C GLU A 56 16.51 -5.89 -6.55
N ASP A 57 15.47 -5.44 -5.85
CA ASP A 57 14.24 -6.21 -5.63
C ASP A 57 13.55 -6.56 -6.96
N ALA A 58 13.54 -5.62 -7.92
CA ALA A 58 13.03 -5.87 -9.26
C ALA A 58 13.83 -6.93 -10.02
N ARG A 59 15.17 -6.94 -9.87
CA ARG A 59 16.03 -7.97 -10.47
C ARG A 59 15.78 -9.33 -9.83
N ASN A 60 15.66 -9.38 -8.51
CA ASN A 60 15.34 -10.61 -7.77
C ASN A 60 13.98 -11.16 -8.20
N LEU A 61 12.95 -10.31 -8.25
CA LEU A 61 11.61 -10.69 -8.72
C LEU A 61 11.63 -11.30 -10.12
N LYS A 62 12.38 -10.72 -11.06
CA LYS A 62 12.52 -11.28 -12.41
C LYS A 62 13.19 -12.65 -12.39
N SER A 63 14.26 -12.81 -11.63
CA SER A 63 14.96 -14.09 -11.50
C SER A 63 14.01 -15.15 -10.96
N TYR A 64 13.31 -14.86 -9.85
CA TYR A 64 12.34 -15.77 -9.29
C TYR A 64 11.19 -16.06 -10.25
N ALA A 65 10.63 -15.06 -10.93
CA ALA A 65 9.54 -15.27 -11.87
C ALA A 65 9.95 -16.12 -13.08
N GLY A 66 11.22 -16.04 -13.52
CA GLY A 66 11.76 -16.84 -14.61
C GLY A 66 12.04 -18.31 -14.27
N GLU A 67 12.12 -18.65 -12.98
CA GLU A 67 12.27 -20.04 -12.54
C GLU A 67 10.96 -20.82 -12.73
N ARG A 68 11.08 -22.04 -13.27
CA ARG A 68 9.93 -22.95 -13.41
C ARG A 68 9.32 -23.23 -12.04
N GLY A 69 7.99 -23.23 -11.97
CA GLY A 69 7.25 -23.62 -10.78
C GLY A 69 7.61 -25.04 -10.35
N THR A 70 7.58 -25.29 -9.04
CA THR A 70 7.84 -26.61 -8.47
C THR A 70 6.65 -27.55 -8.69
N THR A 71 5.43 -26.99 -8.65
CA THR A 71 4.20 -27.70 -9.02
C THR A 71 3.82 -27.40 -10.47
N SER A 72 2.99 -28.25 -11.08
CA SER A 72 2.36 -27.98 -12.38
C SER A 72 1.29 -26.87 -12.32
N GLY A 73 1.18 -26.18 -11.19
CA GLY A 73 0.16 -25.17 -10.91
C GLY A 73 0.57 -23.75 -11.30
N LYS A 74 -0.15 -22.78 -10.72
CA LYS A 74 0.08 -21.36 -10.92
C LYS A 74 1.14 -20.84 -9.95
N LYS A 75 2.08 -20.05 -10.45
CA LYS A 75 3.04 -19.28 -9.64
C LYS A 75 2.44 -17.93 -9.28
N ILE A 76 2.48 -17.56 -8.01
CA ILE A 76 1.82 -16.36 -7.51
C ILE A 76 2.82 -15.51 -6.71
N PHE A 77 2.93 -14.26 -7.11
CA PHE A 77 3.69 -13.25 -6.39
C PHE A 77 2.73 -12.22 -5.80
N ILE A 78 2.81 -12.03 -4.49
CA ILE A 78 2.11 -10.97 -3.77
C ILE A 78 3.19 -9.99 -3.31
N ILE A 79 3.11 -8.74 -3.76
CA ILE A 79 4.08 -7.70 -3.47
C ILE A 79 3.34 -6.58 -2.75
N SER A 80 3.68 -6.35 -1.49
CA SER A 80 3.14 -5.23 -0.69
C SER A 80 4.26 -4.23 -0.45
N THR A 81 4.09 -2.99 -0.91
CA THR A 81 5.11 -1.94 -0.74
C THR A 81 4.53 -0.54 -0.61
N ASN A 82 5.16 0.30 0.20
CA ASN A 82 4.73 1.68 0.41
C ASN A 82 5.28 2.63 -0.66
N SER A 83 6.50 2.39 -1.14
CA SER A 83 7.09 3.13 -2.24
C SER A 83 7.73 2.23 -3.28
N PHE A 84 7.79 2.71 -4.52
CA PHE A 84 8.36 1.97 -5.65
C PHE A 84 9.26 2.90 -6.43
N LEU A 85 10.56 2.63 -6.42
CA LEU A 85 11.53 3.51 -7.06
C LEU A 85 11.37 3.48 -8.58
N LEU A 86 11.60 4.62 -9.21
CA LEU A 86 11.39 4.82 -10.64
C LEU A 86 12.20 3.82 -11.49
N GLU A 87 13.43 3.56 -11.10
CA GLU A 87 14.33 2.62 -11.77
C GLU A 87 13.80 1.18 -11.68
N ALA A 88 13.18 0.83 -10.55
CA ALA A 88 12.56 -0.48 -10.37
C ALA A 88 11.34 -0.64 -11.29
N GLN A 89 10.45 0.38 -11.35
CA GLN A 89 9.28 0.38 -12.24
C GLN A 89 9.69 0.19 -13.70
N ASN A 90 10.65 1.00 -14.17
CA ASN A 90 11.16 0.94 -15.53
C ASN A 90 11.76 -0.41 -15.86
N SER A 91 12.48 -1.02 -14.91
CA SER A 91 13.08 -2.32 -15.13
C SER A 91 12.01 -3.40 -15.34
N LEU A 92 10.86 -3.33 -14.68
CA LEU A 92 9.82 -4.35 -14.71
C LEU A 92 8.84 -4.21 -15.88
N LEU A 93 8.86 -3.08 -16.61
CA LEU A 93 7.94 -2.83 -17.74
C LEU A 93 7.86 -3.99 -18.72
N LYS A 94 9.01 -4.53 -19.14
CA LYS A 94 9.06 -5.66 -20.09
C LYS A 94 8.45 -6.94 -19.52
N MET A 95 8.65 -7.22 -18.23
CA MET A 95 8.14 -8.43 -17.58
C MET A 95 6.61 -8.44 -17.49
N PHE A 96 5.99 -7.27 -17.29
CA PHE A 96 4.52 -7.16 -17.24
C PHE A 96 3.88 -6.98 -18.62
N GLU A 97 4.65 -6.64 -19.64
CA GLU A 97 4.22 -6.61 -21.04
C GLU A 97 4.23 -7.99 -21.68
N GLU A 98 5.24 -8.80 -21.36
CA GLU A 98 5.40 -10.17 -21.83
C GLU A 98 5.10 -11.13 -20.66
N PRO A 99 3.81 -11.44 -20.39
CA PRO A 99 3.44 -12.26 -19.23
C PRO A 99 4.04 -13.66 -19.32
N ILE A 100 4.60 -14.10 -18.20
CA ILE A 100 5.10 -15.47 -18.05
C ILE A 100 3.90 -16.40 -17.85
N GLU A 101 3.89 -17.52 -18.57
CA GLU A 101 2.79 -18.48 -18.53
C GLU A 101 2.55 -18.98 -17.09
N ASN A 102 1.27 -19.11 -16.70
CA ASN A 102 0.83 -19.54 -15.38
C ASN A 102 1.41 -18.74 -14.19
N THR A 103 1.91 -17.52 -14.43
CA THR A 103 2.44 -16.64 -13.38
C THR A 103 1.52 -15.45 -13.18
N HIS A 104 1.16 -15.19 -11.92
CA HIS A 104 0.26 -14.11 -11.53
C HIS A 104 0.92 -13.20 -10.49
N PHE A 105 0.74 -11.90 -10.67
CA PHE A 105 1.28 -10.88 -9.79
C PHE A 105 0.14 -10.08 -9.15
N PHE A 106 0.24 -9.84 -7.85
CA PHE A 106 -0.61 -8.94 -7.09
C PHE A 106 0.28 -7.88 -6.45
N LEU A 107 0.24 -6.66 -6.97
CA LEU A 107 0.96 -5.51 -6.41
C LEU A 107 -0.02 -4.67 -5.59
N VAL A 108 0.22 -4.58 -4.29
CA VAL A 108 -0.60 -3.83 -3.33
C VAL A 108 0.16 -2.60 -2.88
N VAL A 109 -0.44 -1.42 -3.08
CA VAL A 109 0.21 -0.13 -2.85
C VAL A 109 -0.77 0.87 -2.25
N PRO A 110 -0.33 1.78 -1.38
CA PRO A 110 -1.22 2.74 -0.73
C PRO A 110 -1.77 3.82 -1.68
N ASP A 111 -1.05 4.15 -2.75
CA ASP A 111 -1.49 5.13 -3.77
C ASP A 111 -0.88 4.78 -5.13
N VAL A 112 -1.74 4.56 -6.13
CA VAL A 112 -1.29 4.22 -7.48
C VAL A 112 -0.78 5.43 -8.26
N ASN A 113 -1.09 6.65 -7.85
CA ASN A 113 -0.63 7.87 -8.51
C ASN A 113 0.89 8.08 -8.36
N ALA A 114 1.55 7.30 -7.49
CA ALA A 114 3.02 7.27 -7.39
C ALA A 114 3.70 6.58 -8.58
N PHE A 115 2.95 5.87 -9.42
CA PHE A 115 3.49 5.05 -10.49
C PHE A 115 3.45 5.75 -11.84
N LEU A 116 4.38 5.36 -12.72
CA LEU A 116 4.37 5.81 -14.10
C LEU A 116 3.08 5.35 -14.80
N PRO A 117 2.42 6.20 -15.61
CA PRO A 117 1.25 5.81 -16.40
C PRO A 117 1.52 4.59 -17.30
N THR A 118 2.73 4.50 -17.86
CA THR A 118 3.18 3.37 -18.68
C THR A 118 3.34 2.08 -17.88
N PHE A 119 3.62 2.18 -16.58
CA PHE A 119 3.67 1.03 -15.71
C PHE A 119 2.25 0.57 -15.39
N ILE A 120 1.39 1.48 -14.93
CA ILE A 120 -0.02 1.19 -14.58
C ILE A 120 -0.77 0.52 -15.74
N SER A 121 -0.52 0.93 -16.98
CA SER A 121 -1.23 0.40 -18.16
C SER A 121 -1.03 -1.09 -18.43
N ARG A 122 -0.07 -1.75 -17.77
CA ARG A 122 0.20 -3.20 -17.89
C ARG A 122 -0.50 -4.03 -16.80
N PHE A 123 -1.23 -3.38 -15.90
CA PHE A 123 -1.92 -4.03 -14.80
C PHE A 123 -3.44 -3.90 -14.95
N TYR A 124 -4.15 -4.86 -14.37
CA TYR A 124 -5.55 -4.69 -14.03
C TYR A 124 -5.64 -3.89 -12.74
N LEU A 125 -6.05 -2.61 -12.86
CA LEU A 125 -6.15 -1.70 -11.73
C LEU A 125 -7.44 -1.94 -10.93
N ILE A 126 -7.29 -2.20 -9.64
CA ILE A 126 -8.37 -2.31 -8.67
C ILE A 126 -8.23 -1.17 -7.67
N LYS A 127 -9.24 -0.30 -7.63
CA LYS A 127 -9.39 0.72 -6.59
C LYS A 127 -10.61 0.32 -5.76
N PRO A 128 -10.43 -0.38 -4.63
CA PRO A 128 -11.53 -0.64 -3.71
C PRO A 128 -12.09 0.71 -3.25
N GLU A 129 -13.41 0.84 -3.14
CA GLU A 129 -14.06 2.04 -2.57
C GLU A 129 -13.89 2.12 -1.03
N ALA A 130 -12.80 1.58 -0.50
CA ALA A 130 -12.55 1.42 0.91
C ALA A 130 -11.63 2.53 1.41
N GLU A 131 -12.21 3.68 1.73
CA GLU A 131 -11.76 4.35 2.95
C GLU A 131 -12.46 3.58 4.06
N SER A 132 -11.74 2.85 4.91
CA SER A 132 -12.42 2.14 5.99
C SER A 132 -13.12 3.20 6.85
N SER A 133 -14.37 2.92 7.25
CA SER A 133 -15.16 3.86 8.06
C SER A 133 -14.39 4.28 9.31
N ARG A 134 -13.49 3.42 9.79
CA ARG A 134 -12.64 3.68 10.93
C ARG A 134 -11.58 4.75 10.67
N GLU A 135 -10.82 4.68 9.56
CA GLU A 135 -9.81 5.73 9.28
C GLU A 135 -10.48 7.09 9.08
N LEU A 136 -11.67 7.11 8.47
CA LEU A 136 -12.44 8.34 8.32
C LEU A 136 -12.92 8.90 9.66
N GLU A 137 -13.44 8.06 10.56
CA GLU A 137 -13.81 8.49 11.90
C GLU A 137 -12.60 9.02 12.69
N GLU A 138 -11.45 8.36 12.56
CA GLU A 138 -10.19 8.80 13.18
C GLU A 138 -9.71 10.14 12.60
N ALA A 139 -9.78 10.32 11.28
CA ALA A 139 -9.47 11.57 10.61
C ALA A 139 -10.41 12.71 11.01
N GLU A 140 -11.71 12.45 11.12
CA GLU A 140 -12.71 13.42 11.60
C GLU A 140 -12.39 13.88 13.01
N LYS A 141 -12.11 12.95 13.92
CA LYS A 141 -11.69 13.25 15.30
C LYS A 141 -10.41 14.07 15.29
N PHE A 142 -9.40 13.66 14.52
CA PHE A 142 -8.10 14.34 14.43
C PHE A 142 -8.22 15.82 14.01
N ILE A 143 -9.03 16.10 12.99
CA ILE A 143 -9.22 17.47 12.48
C ILE A 143 -9.93 18.35 13.53
N SER A 144 -10.82 17.79 14.35
CA SER A 144 -11.52 18.55 15.40
C SER A 144 -10.76 18.64 16.73
N MET A 145 -9.68 17.87 16.91
CA MET A 145 -8.84 17.90 18.12
C MET A 145 -7.91 19.14 18.18
N PRO A 146 -7.57 19.62 19.39
CA PRO A 146 -6.54 20.64 19.58
C PRO A 146 -5.14 20.10 19.26
N LEU A 147 -4.20 20.99 18.92
CA LEU A 147 -2.84 20.64 18.47
C LEU A 147 -2.14 19.62 19.38
N LYS A 148 -2.18 19.80 20.70
CA LYS A 148 -1.54 18.86 21.65
C LYS A 148 -2.06 17.44 21.47
N ALA A 149 -3.37 17.27 21.37
CA ALA A 149 -4.00 15.97 21.20
C ALA A 149 -3.69 15.36 19.83
N ARG A 150 -3.56 16.17 18.77
CA ARG A 150 -3.12 15.70 17.45
C ARG A 150 -1.71 15.11 17.46
N ILE A 151 -0.78 15.77 18.16
CA ILE A 151 0.60 15.28 18.28
C ILE A 151 0.65 13.96 19.05
N ASP A 152 -0.15 13.82 20.11
CA ASP A 152 -0.22 12.57 20.87
C ASP A 152 -0.88 11.45 20.06
N PHE A 153 -1.94 11.75 19.30
CA PHE A 153 -2.55 10.82 18.35
C PHE A 153 -1.54 10.32 17.31
N ILE A 154 -0.71 11.20 16.73
CA ILE A 154 0.31 10.79 15.76
C ILE A 154 1.34 9.85 16.38
N LYS A 155 1.74 10.09 17.63
CA LYS A 155 2.66 9.17 18.32
C LYS A 155 2.05 7.78 18.43
N GLU A 156 0.80 7.69 18.87
CA GLU A 156 0.07 6.43 19.00
C GLU A 156 -0.10 5.73 17.64
N LEU A 157 -0.54 6.48 16.61
CA LEU A 157 -0.70 5.98 15.24
C LEU A 157 0.59 5.38 14.68
N LEU A 158 1.75 5.98 14.99
CA LEU A 158 3.04 5.54 14.48
C LEU A 158 3.77 4.56 15.40
N THR A 159 3.20 4.20 16.55
CA THR A 159 3.84 3.26 17.48
C THR A 159 3.82 1.88 16.83
N GLU A 160 4.97 1.33 16.49
CA GLU A 160 5.08 -0.02 15.93
C GLU A 160 4.50 -1.04 16.92
N ALA A 161 3.52 -1.83 16.48
CA ALA A 161 3.18 -3.05 17.19
C ALA A 161 4.36 -3.99 16.95
N GLU A 162 5.25 -4.11 17.94
CA GLU A 162 6.26 -5.17 17.97
C GLU A 162 5.51 -6.50 18.17
N GLU A 163 5.10 -7.15 17.08
CA GLU A 163 4.69 -8.55 17.15
C GLU A 163 5.94 -9.42 17.02
N GLN A 164 6.21 -10.19 18.08
CA GLN A 164 7.25 -11.21 18.10
C GLN A 164 6.60 -12.53 17.73
N ASP A 165 7.25 -13.34 16.91
CA ASP A 165 6.81 -14.72 16.71
C ASP A 165 6.98 -15.54 18.00
N GLU A 166 6.46 -16.78 18.04
CA GLU A 166 6.62 -17.69 19.18
C GLU A 166 8.10 -18.00 19.52
N GLU A 167 9.03 -17.66 18.62
CA GLU A 167 10.47 -17.89 18.72
C GLU A 167 11.25 -16.61 19.10
N GLY A 168 10.56 -15.48 19.30
CA GLY A 168 11.15 -14.21 19.71
C GLY A 168 11.84 -13.42 18.59
N ASN A 169 11.61 -13.78 17.31
CA ASN A 169 12.08 -12.98 16.19
C ASN A 169 11.10 -11.83 15.93
N GLU A 170 11.64 -10.66 15.54
CA GLU A 170 10.82 -9.58 14.99
C GLU A 170 10.07 -10.08 13.75
N ILE A 171 8.75 -10.20 13.86
CA ILE A 171 7.91 -10.28 12.67
C ILE A 171 7.98 -8.89 12.05
N THR A 172 8.46 -8.80 10.81
CA THR A 172 8.19 -7.62 9.99
C THR A 172 6.67 -7.55 9.86
N THR A 173 6.02 -6.73 10.67
CA THR A 173 4.57 -6.60 10.63
C THR A 173 4.19 -6.01 9.27
N LEU A 174 3.01 -6.37 8.78
CA LEU A 174 2.41 -5.86 7.55
C LEU A 174 2.22 -4.33 7.53
N ASP A 175 2.58 -3.64 8.62
CA ASP A 175 2.16 -2.30 8.95
C ASP A 175 3.32 -1.41 9.40
N SER A 176 4.21 -1.07 8.47
CA SER A 176 5.24 -0.08 8.75
C SER A 176 4.61 1.25 9.16
N ALA A 177 5.27 2.01 10.01
CA ALA A 177 4.80 3.34 10.40
C ALA A 177 4.50 4.24 9.17
N ARG A 178 5.22 4.06 8.06
CA ARG A 178 4.98 4.77 6.80
C ARG A 178 3.68 4.37 6.13
N SER A 179 3.33 3.08 6.14
CA SER A 179 2.06 2.60 5.56
C SER A 179 0.87 3.23 6.27
N ARG A 180 0.88 3.19 7.61
CA ARG A 180 -0.14 3.85 8.44
C ARG A 180 -0.22 5.34 8.20
N ALA A 181 0.92 6.02 8.14
CA ALA A 181 0.98 7.45 7.84
C ALA A 181 0.33 7.78 6.49
N LEU A 182 0.65 7.03 5.43
CA LEU A 182 0.09 7.25 4.09
C LEU A 182 -1.43 7.00 4.06
N ASN A 183 -1.89 5.90 4.64
CA ASN A 183 -3.32 5.58 4.71
C ASN A 183 -4.09 6.64 5.50
N PHE A 184 -3.57 7.03 6.66
CA PHE A 184 -4.17 8.09 7.48
C PHE A 184 -4.18 9.45 6.77
N LEU A 185 -3.09 9.78 6.06
CA LEU A 185 -3.00 11.02 5.29
C LEU A 185 -4.07 11.09 4.18
N ASN A 186 -4.35 9.97 3.52
CA ASN A 186 -5.43 9.86 2.54
C ASN A 186 -6.80 10.10 3.19
N ALA A 187 -7.06 9.49 4.36
CA ALA A 187 -8.31 9.70 5.10
C ALA A 187 -8.49 11.15 5.55
N VAL A 188 -7.41 11.80 6.00
CA VAL A 188 -7.39 13.23 6.37
C VAL A 188 -7.68 14.12 5.16
N GLU A 189 -7.02 13.88 4.02
CA GLU A 189 -7.26 14.63 2.77
C GLU A 189 -8.73 14.52 2.33
N SER A 190 -9.29 13.31 2.34
CA SER A 190 -10.69 13.07 1.98
C SER A 190 -11.67 13.76 2.92
N THR A 191 -11.41 13.70 4.23
CA THR A 191 -12.23 14.35 5.25
C THR A 191 -12.17 15.87 5.12
N LEU A 192 -10.98 16.44 4.89
CA LEU A 192 -10.81 17.86 4.63
C LEU A 192 -11.52 18.30 3.35
N HIS A 193 -11.42 17.51 2.28
CA HIS A 193 -12.11 17.80 1.03
C HIS A 193 -13.63 17.83 1.23
N LYS A 194 -14.20 16.82 1.91
CA LYS A 194 -15.64 16.74 2.25
C LYS A 194 -16.08 17.95 3.09
N LYS A 195 -15.34 18.32 4.14
CA LYS A 195 -15.66 19.47 5.01
C LYS A 195 -15.44 20.83 4.32
N THR A 196 -14.43 20.97 3.46
CA THR A 196 -14.07 22.23 2.81
C THR A 196 -14.99 22.54 1.63
N MET A 197 -15.49 21.53 0.91
CA MET A 197 -16.51 21.70 -0.14
C MET A 197 -17.81 22.34 0.38
N SER A 198 -18.05 22.30 1.69
CA SER A 198 -19.19 22.98 2.34
C SER A 198 -18.93 24.45 2.70
N LYS A 199 -17.70 24.96 2.53
CA LYS A 199 -17.27 26.32 2.90
C LYS A 199 -16.85 27.13 1.67
N THR A 200 -17.03 28.45 1.74
CA THR A 200 -16.74 29.40 0.65
C THR A 200 -15.24 29.66 0.43
N VAL A 201 -14.38 29.28 1.38
CA VAL A 201 -12.93 29.51 1.34
C VAL A 201 -12.21 28.17 1.37
N PHE A 202 -11.44 27.88 0.32
CA PHE A 202 -10.55 26.73 0.23
C PHE A 202 -9.21 27.06 0.88
N ASP A 203 -8.83 26.28 1.89
CA ASP A 203 -7.51 26.36 2.49
C ASP A 203 -6.51 25.55 1.66
N ILE A 204 -5.89 26.22 0.68
CA ILE A 204 -4.94 25.61 -0.27
C ILE A 204 -3.66 25.14 0.44
N ASP A 205 -3.23 25.86 1.48
CA ASP A 205 -1.96 25.61 2.15
C ASP A 205 -1.96 24.24 2.84
N SER A 206 -3.09 23.86 3.44
CA SER A 206 -3.26 22.53 4.06
C SER A 206 -3.09 21.38 3.05
N PHE A 207 -3.68 21.50 1.87
CA PHE A 207 -3.56 20.48 0.83
C PHE A 207 -2.15 20.45 0.23
N GLU A 208 -1.49 21.60 0.07
CA GLU A 208 -0.09 21.64 -0.37
C GLU A 208 0.84 20.94 0.63
N GLN A 209 0.61 21.11 1.93
CA GLN A 209 1.38 20.42 2.96
C GLN A 209 1.14 18.91 2.95
N ILE A 210 -0.12 18.47 2.82
CA ILE A 210 -0.46 17.05 2.65
C ILE A 210 0.27 16.46 1.45
N PHE A 211 0.27 17.16 0.32
CA PHE A 211 0.94 16.71 -0.89
C PHE A 211 2.46 16.56 -0.69
N LYS A 212 3.13 17.59 -0.12
CA LYS A 212 4.58 17.54 0.16
C LYS A 212 4.94 16.40 1.11
N VAL A 213 4.18 16.24 2.18
CA VAL A 213 4.41 15.18 3.17
C VAL A 213 4.25 13.80 2.54
N ARG A 214 3.24 13.62 1.68
CA ARG A 214 3.06 12.38 0.90
C ARG A 214 4.27 12.07 0.01
N GLU A 215 4.84 13.07 -0.67
CA GLU A 215 6.06 12.88 -1.47
C GLU A 215 7.25 12.46 -0.60
N PHE A 216 7.50 13.15 0.51
CA PHE A 216 8.61 12.82 1.39
C PHE A 216 8.45 11.46 2.10
N LEU A 217 7.23 11.05 2.42
CA LEU A 217 6.95 9.72 2.99
C LEU A 217 7.36 8.58 2.04
N ARG A 218 7.38 8.82 0.73
CA ARG A 218 7.81 7.84 -0.28
C ARG A 218 9.33 7.76 -0.42
N MET A 219 10.04 8.79 0.03
CA MET A 219 11.49 8.87 -0.06
C MET A 219 12.16 8.13 1.12
N PRO A 220 13.19 7.32 0.86
CA PRO A 220 13.99 6.71 1.93
C PRO A 220 14.63 7.77 2.83
N GLY A 221 14.73 7.48 4.14
CA GLY A 221 15.46 8.30 5.10
C GLY A 221 14.69 9.47 5.72
N SER A 222 13.45 9.71 5.32
CA SER A 222 12.58 10.71 5.93
C SER A 222 12.01 10.24 7.27
N SER A 223 11.87 11.18 8.22
CA SER A 223 11.25 10.94 9.53
C SER A 223 9.72 11.00 9.40
N THR A 224 9.06 9.84 9.39
CA THR A 224 7.60 9.72 9.34
C THR A 224 6.92 10.55 10.42
N LYS A 225 7.45 10.51 11.65
CA LYS A 225 6.92 11.27 12.78
C LYS A 225 6.97 12.78 12.53
N THR A 226 8.13 13.31 12.15
CA THR A 226 8.29 14.75 11.91
C THR A 226 7.41 15.24 10.78
N LEU A 227 7.27 14.45 9.72
CA LEU A 227 6.39 14.76 8.59
C LEU A 227 4.92 14.80 9.05
N MET A 228 4.45 13.81 9.78
CA MET A 228 3.07 13.79 10.29
C MET A 228 2.81 14.91 11.30
N GLU A 229 3.77 15.24 12.16
CA GLU A 229 3.67 16.37 13.09
C GLU A 229 3.56 17.71 12.33
N SER A 230 4.26 17.87 11.20
CA SER A 230 4.08 19.05 10.34
C SER A 230 2.68 19.14 9.72
N VAL A 231 2.05 18.01 9.39
CA VAL A 231 0.65 17.98 8.92
C VAL A 231 -0.29 18.45 10.05
N ALA A 232 -0.08 18.00 11.28
CA ALA A 232 -0.89 18.42 12.42
C ALA A 232 -0.85 19.93 12.68
N LEU A 233 0.28 20.57 12.39
CA LEU A 233 0.48 22.02 12.50
C LEU A 233 -0.17 22.80 11.36
N ALA A 234 -0.18 22.25 10.15
CA ALA A 234 -0.70 22.92 8.97
C ALA A 234 -2.23 22.89 8.88
N ILE A 235 -2.85 21.78 9.30
CA ILE A 235 -4.30 21.57 9.12
C ILE A 235 -5.11 22.48 10.08
N PRO A 236 -6.17 23.17 9.60
CA PRO A 236 -7.04 23.97 10.44
C PRO A 236 -7.86 23.10 11.40
N VAL A 237 -8.28 23.67 12.52
CA VAL A 237 -9.27 23.02 13.41
C VAL A 237 -10.66 23.29 12.84
N LEU A 238 -11.40 22.22 12.48
CA LEU A 238 -12.72 22.30 11.84
C LEU A 238 -13.81 21.55 12.59
#